data_AF-A0A4V1N5T4-F1
#
_entry.id   AF-A0A4V1N5T4-F1
#
_cell.length_a   1.000
_cell.length_b   1.000
_cell.length_c   1.000
_cell.angle_alpha   90.00
_cell.angle_beta   90.00
_cell.angle_gamma   90.00
#
_symmetry.space_group_name_H-M   'P 1'
#
loop_
_entity.id
_entity.type
_entity.pdbx_description
1 polymer ?
#
loop_
_entity_poly.entity_id
_entity_poly.type
_entity_poly.pdbx_seq_one_letter_code
_entity_poly.pdbx_strand_id
1 'polypeptide(L)'
;MDRVSSDVSAQPWTPPSWDQIVREHSARVYRLAYRLTGNQHDAEDLTQETFIRVFRSLSSYTPGTFEGWLHRITTNLFLDQVRRKQRIRMEAMGDDSAQYPATGEMTHPERGYEHTHLDHDVQRALDALSPEYRAAVVLCDIEGLSYEEIAVTLGIKLGTVRSRIHRARTQLRAALPHRDPSERPGSGAGPVPSVDSAVDELAVLAAHTAPGGP
;
A
#
# COMPACT_ATOMS: atom_id res chain seq x y z
N MET A 1 48.36 -30.91 -19.90
CA MET A 1 47.96 -31.28 -18.53
C MET A 1 47.89 -30.02 -17.70
N ASP A 2 46.77 -29.52 -17.20
CA ASP A 2 45.36 -29.69 -17.51
C ASP A 2 44.67 -28.45 -16.91
N ARG A 3 43.57 -28.04 -17.53
CA ARG A 3 42.70 -26.94 -17.08
C ARG A 3 42.10 -27.27 -15.71
N VAL A 4 42.02 -26.28 -14.83
CA VAL A 4 40.93 -26.22 -13.84
C VAL A 4 40.21 -24.90 -14.05
N SER A 5 39.25 -24.92 -14.96
CA SER A 5 38.15 -23.95 -14.98
C SER A 5 37.33 -24.19 -13.73
N SER A 6 37.34 -23.24 -12.80
CA SER A 6 36.38 -23.18 -11.70
C SER A 6 35.01 -22.83 -12.29
N ASP A 7 34.20 -23.86 -12.51
CA ASP A 7 32.79 -23.72 -12.85
C ASP A 7 32.07 -23.21 -11.59
N VAL A 8 31.75 -21.91 -11.56
CA VAL A 8 30.84 -21.35 -10.56
C VAL A 8 29.47 -21.90 -10.91
N SER A 9 29.09 -22.99 -10.25
CA SER A 9 27.76 -23.56 -10.33
C SER A 9 26.74 -22.50 -9.91
N ALA A 10 26.09 -21.89 -10.89
CA ALA A 10 24.93 -21.03 -10.68
C ALA A 10 23.86 -21.88 -9.98
N GLN A 11 23.67 -21.65 -8.67
CA GLN A 11 22.60 -22.31 -7.94
C GLN A 11 21.27 -22.02 -8.64
N PRO A 12 20.44 -23.05 -8.92
CA PRO A 12 19.13 -22.82 -9.50
C PRO A 12 18.30 -22.00 -8.51
N TRP A 13 17.76 -20.86 -8.99
CA TRP A 13 16.86 -20.03 -8.20
C TRP A 13 15.69 -20.89 -7.71
N THR A 14 15.57 -21.01 -6.38
CA THR A 14 14.45 -21.69 -5.75
C THR A 14 13.41 -20.63 -5.38
N PRO A 15 12.18 -20.70 -5.89
CA PRO A 15 11.13 -19.76 -5.51
C PRO A 15 10.87 -19.87 -4.00
N PRO A 16 10.69 -18.75 -3.28
CA PRO A 16 10.33 -18.78 -1.87
C PRO A 16 9.00 -19.51 -1.68
N SER A 17 8.84 -20.21 -0.56
CA SER A 17 7.58 -20.88 -0.25
C SER A 17 6.47 -19.86 -0.02
N TRP A 18 5.22 -20.27 -0.26
CA TRP A 18 4.07 -19.41 -0.02
C TRP A 18 4.04 -18.86 1.42
N ASP A 19 4.26 -19.73 2.41
CA ASP A 19 4.25 -19.31 3.81
C ASP A 19 5.38 -18.33 4.12
N GLN A 20 6.54 -18.46 3.46
CA GLN A 20 7.63 -17.50 3.60
C GLN A 20 7.22 -16.13 3.06
N ILE A 21 6.62 -16.09 1.87
CA ILE A 21 6.12 -14.85 1.25
C ILE A 21 5.11 -14.16 2.17
N VAL A 22 4.13 -14.91 2.68
CA VAL A 22 3.09 -14.35 3.54
C VAL A 22 3.72 -13.81 4.83
N ARG A 23 4.57 -14.57 5.52
CA ARG A 23 5.21 -14.11 6.76
C ARG A 23 6.07 -12.86 6.56
N GLU A 24 6.86 -12.82 5.49
CA GLU A 24 7.80 -11.72 5.25
C GLU A 24 7.10 -10.44 4.76
N HIS A 25 5.99 -10.56 4.03
CA HIS A 25 5.41 -9.42 3.31
C HIS A 25 4.05 -8.95 3.83
N SER A 26 3.32 -9.75 4.62
CA SER A 26 1.95 -9.39 5.03
C SER A 26 1.87 -8.05 5.76
N ALA A 27 2.79 -7.82 6.71
CA ALA A 27 2.83 -6.59 7.47
C ALA A 27 3.04 -5.36 6.57
N ARG A 28 3.90 -5.48 5.56
CA ARG A 28 4.22 -4.39 4.63
C ARG A 28 3.06 -4.12 3.68
N VAL A 29 2.48 -5.17 3.10
CA VAL A 29 1.32 -5.05 2.22
C VAL A 29 0.14 -4.43 2.96
N TYR A 30 -0.11 -4.86 4.20
CA TYR A 30 -1.18 -4.29 5.02
C TYR A 30 -0.97 -2.82 5.33
N ARG A 31 0.25 -2.41 5.73
CA ARG A 31 0.55 -0.98 5.96
C ARG A 31 0.35 -0.14 4.70
N LEU A 32 0.83 -0.61 3.55
CA LEU A 32 0.60 0.06 2.28
C LEU A 32 -0.89 0.16 1.95
N ALA A 33 -1.62 -0.94 2.08
CA ALA A 33 -3.07 -1.00 1.86
C ALA A 33 -3.80 0.01 2.76
N TYR A 34 -3.47 0.06 4.06
CA TYR A 34 -4.05 1.00 5.01
C TYR A 34 -3.78 2.46 4.64
N ARG A 35 -2.55 2.79 4.19
CA ARG A 35 -2.23 4.14 3.70
C ARG A 35 -3.04 4.52 2.47
N LEU A 36 -3.35 3.55 1.61
CA LEU A 36 -4.14 3.77 0.41
C LEU A 36 -5.63 3.89 0.73
N THR A 37 -6.19 3.05 1.60
CA THR A 37 -7.64 2.95 1.83
C THR A 37 -8.15 3.84 2.96
N GLY A 38 -7.31 4.14 3.95
CA GLY A 38 -7.65 4.96 5.12
C GLY A 38 -8.50 4.28 6.19
N ASN A 39 -8.88 3.02 6.00
CA ASN A 39 -9.64 2.26 7.00
C ASN A 39 -9.21 0.80 7.03
N GLN A 40 -9.40 0.18 8.20
CA GLN A 40 -8.95 -1.19 8.48
C GLN A 40 -9.63 -2.22 7.57
N HIS A 41 -10.96 -2.18 7.43
CA HIS A 41 -11.70 -3.18 6.66
C HIS A 41 -11.28 -3.21 5.19
N ASP A 42 -11.28 -2.07 4.50
CA ASP A 42 -10.83 -2.00 3.11
C ASP A 42 -9.33 -2.39 2.99
N ALA A 43 -8.51 -2.13 4.02
CA ALA A 43 -7.10 -2.51 4.01
C ALA A 43 -6.90 -4.03 4.13
N GLU A 44 -7.67 -4.70 4.99
CA GLU A 44 -7.70 -6.15 5.14
C GLU A 44 -8.13 -6.81 3.82
N ASP A 45 -9.24 -6.34 3.23
CA ASP A 45 -9.75 -6.81 1.94
C ASP A 45 -8.71 -6.65 0.82
N LEU A 46 -8.10 -5.47 0.72
CA LEU A 46 -7.09 -5.18 -0.30
C LEU A 46 -5.83 -6.04 -0.10
N THR A 47 -5.43 -6.29 1.15
CA THR A 47 -4.30 -7.16 1.48
C THR A 47 -4.58 -8.60 1.06
N GLN A 48 -5.76 -9.11 1.41
CA GLN A 48 -6.17 -10.46 1.03
C GLN A 48 -6.20 -10.64 -0.49
N GLU A 49 -6.86 -9.72 -1.21
CA GLU A 49 -6.94 -9.77 -2.68
C GLU A 49 -5.55 -9.67 -3.34
N THR A 50 -4.64 -8.90 -2.75
CA THR A 50 -3.24 -8.83 -3.19
C THR A 50 -2.56 -10.18 -3.09
N PHE A 51 -2.64 -10.86 -1.94
CA PHE A 51 -2.04 -12.18 -1.76
C PHE A 51 -2.69 -13.25 -2.64
N ILE A 52 -4.01 -13.21 -2.85
CA ILE A 52 -4.69 -14.09 -3.81
C ILE A 52 -4.11 -13.89 -5.23
N ARG A 53 -3.88 -12.64 -5.64
CA ARG A 53 -3.31 -12.34 -6.96
C ARG A 53 -1.85 -12.78 -7.08
N VAL A 54 -1.06 -12.60 -6.03
CA VAL A 54 0.33 -13.08 -5.93
C VAL A 54 0.37 -14.59 -6.05
N PHE A 55 -0.42 -15.32 -5.25
CA PHE A 55 -0.48 -16.78 -5.28
C PHE A 55 -0.78 -17.32 -6.68
N ARG A 56 -1.78 -16.75 -7.36
CA ARG A 56 -2.17 -17.14 -8.73
C ARG A 56 -1.11 -16.84 -9.79
N SER A 57 -0.15 -15.97 -9.51
CA SER A 57 0.87 -15.51 -10.47
C SER A 57 2.29 -15.86 -10.07
N LEU A 58 2.47 -16.54 -8.94
CA LEU A 58 3.79 -16.89 -8.42
C LEU A 58 4.51 -17.89 -9.33
N SER A 59 3.76 -18.80 -9.96
CA SER A 59 4.31 -19.82 -10.88
C SER A 59 4.87 -19.24 -12.18
N SER A 60 4.46 -18.03 -12.57
CA SER A 60 4.96 -17.33 -13.76
C SER A 60 5.82 -16.12 -13.43
N TYR A 61 6.11 -15.90 -12.14
CA TYR A 61 6.97 -14.81 -11.70
C TYR A 61 8.41 -15.03 -12.17
N THR A 62 8.94 -14.06 -12.90
CA THR A 62 10.34 -14.03 -13.31
C THR A 62 11.13 -13.20 -12.29
N PRO A 63 12.32 -13.63 -11.85
CA PRO A 63 13.12 -12.90 -10.87
C PRO A 63 13.33 -11.42 -11.24
N GLY A 64 12.93 -10.54 -10.32
CA GLY A 64 13.08 -9.09 -10.32
C GLY A 64 12.91 -8.58 -8.88
N THR A 65 12.55 -7.30 -8.68
CA THR A 65 12.25 -6.80 -7.32
C THR A 65 10.86 -7.26 -6.88
N PHE A 66 10.81 -8.26 -5.99
CA PHE A 66 9.56 -8.80 -5.46
C PHE A 66 8.70 -7.71 -4.80
N GLU A 67 9.36 -6.79 -4.10
CA GLU A 67 8.73 -5.62 -3.49
C GLU A 67 8.06 -4.70 -4.51
N GLY A 68 8.74 -4.37 -5.61
CA GLY A 68 8.16 -3.58 -6.69
C GLY A 68 6.96 -4.29 -7.35
N TRP A 69 7.00 -5.62 -7.42
CA TRP A 69 5.87 -6.43 -7.90
C TRP A 69 4.66 -6.37 -6.94
N LEU A 70 4.88 -6.48 -5.62
CA LEU A 70 3.84 -6.31 -4.60
C LEU A 70 3.23 -4.90 -4.63
N HIS A 71 4.06 -3.86 -4.72
CA HIS A 71 3.57 -2.48 -4.83
C HIS A 71 2.69 -2.28 -6.05
N ARG A 72 3.08 -2.89 -7.19
CA ARG A 72 2.29 -2.85 -8.43
C ARG A 72 0.94 -3.54 -8.26
N ILE A 73 0.91 -4.76 -7.72
CA ILE A 73 -0.35 -5.48 -7.52
C ILE A 73 -1.28 -4.70 -6.57
N THR A 74 -0.77 -4.34 -5.39
CA THR A 74 -1.54 -3.67 -4.33
C THR A 74 -2.11 -2.34 -4.83
N THR A 75 -1.29 -1.50 -5.45
CA THR A 75 -1.71 -0.16 -5.86
C THR A 75 -2.67 -0.20 -7.05
N ASN A 76 -2.49 -1.13 -7.99
CA ASN A 76 -3.41 -1.29 -9.11
C ASN A 76 -4.77 -1.83 -8.65
N LEU A 77 -4.79 -2.80 -7.73
CA LEU A 77 -6.04 -3.28 -7.12
C LEU A 77 -6.80 -2.14 -6.44
N PHE A 78 -6.12 -1.31 -5.65
CA PHE A 78 -6.71 -0.13 -5.03
C PHE A 78 -7.32 0.82 -6.07
N LEU A 79 -6.55 1.22 -7.09
CA LEU A 79 -7.03 2.15 -8.11
C LEU A 79 -8.20 1.57 -8.93
N ASP A 80 -8.20 0.27 -9.19
CA ASP A 80 -9.27 -0.40 -9.90
C ASP A 80 -10.56 -0.52 -9.06
N GLN A 81 -10.44 -0.79 -7.76
CA GLN A 81 -11.56 -0.76 -6.82
C GLN A 81 -12.20 0.64 -6.76
N VAL A 82 -11.37 1.69 -6.66
CA VAL A 82 -11.83 3.08 -6.69
C VAL A 82 -12.58 3.40 -7.98
N ARG A 83 -12.01 3.07 -9.14
CA ARG A 83 -12.66 3.30 -10.45
C ARG A 83 -13.98 2.55 -10.57
N ARG A 84 -14.05 1.31 -10.06
CA ARG A 84 -15.27 0.52 -10.03
C ARG A 84 -16.35 1.15 -9.14
N LYS A 85 -16.00 1.56 -7.92
CA LYS A 85 -16.90 2.27 -6.98
C LYS A 85 -17.45 3.56 -7.62
N GLN A 86 -16.60 4.33 -8.32
CA GLN A 86 -17.02 5.54 -9.04
C GLN A 86 -18.00 5.27 -10.18
N ARG A 87 -17.77 4.23 -11.01
CA ARG A 87 -18.68 3.86 -12.10
C ARG A 87 -20.06 3.44 -11.58
N ILE A 88 -20.11 2.58 -10.56
CA ILE A 88 -21.38 2.13 -9.96
C ILE A 88 -22.19 3.32 -9.42
N ARG A 89 -21.52 4.28 -8.76
CA ARG A 89 -22.18 5.50 -8.28
C ARG A 89 -22.78 6.33 -9.43
N MET A 90 -22.06 6.43 -10.56
CA MET A 90 -22.53 7.18 -11.73
C MET A 90 -23.72 6.48 -12.41
N GLU A 91 -23.69 5.15 -12.51
CA GLU A 91 -24.77 4.34 -13.07
C GLU A 91 -26.03 4.40 -12.19
N ALA A 92 -25.88 4.35 -10.87
CA ALA A 92 -27.00 4.48 -9.93
C ALA A 92 -27.68 5.86 -9.97
N MET A 93 -26.94 6.92 -10.35
CA MET A 93 -27.51 8.26 -10.57
C MET A 93 -28.22 8.41 -11.92
N GLY A 94 -28.05 7.45 -12.84
CA GLY A 94 -28.65 7.47 -14.18
C GLY A 94 -30.07 6.89 -14.28
N ASP A 95 -30.52 6.16 -13.26
CA ASP A 95 -31.81 5.43 -13.27
C ASP A 95 -32.82 5.92 -12.22
N ASP A 96 -32.43 6.82 -11.32
CA ASP A 96 -33.39 7.48 -10.41
C ASP A 96 -32.87 8.83 -9.93
N SER A 97 -33.57 9.92 -10.31
CA SER A 97 -33.28 11.26 -9.82
C SER A 97 -33.84 11.43 -8.41
N ALA A 98 -33.14 10.90 -7.41
CA ALA A 98 -33.38 11.22 -6.00
C ALA A 98 -32.04 11.60 -5.35
N GLN A 99 -31.87 12.91 -5.22
CA GLN A 99 -30.74 13.59 -4.63
C GLN A 99 -30.68 13.30 -3.12
N TYR A 100 -29.66 12.58 -2.67
CA TYR A 100 -29.24 12.57 -1.25
C TYR A 100 -27.80 13.08 -1.17
N PRO A 101 -27.51 14.11 -0.36
CA PRO A 101 -26.13 14.43 -0.04
C PRO A 101 -25.60 13.28 0.81
N ALA A 102 -24.63 12.53 0.27
CA ALA A 102 -23.83 11.59 1.03
C ALA A 102 -22.91 12.38 1.97
N THR A 103 -23.49 12.91 3.05
CA THR A 103 -22.76 13.30 4.25
C THR A 103 -22.38 11.98 4.91
N GLY A 104 -21.20 11.46 4.57
CA GLY A 104 -20.67 10.26 5.21
C GLY A 104 -20.53 10.54 6.69
N GLU A 105 -21.34 9.87 7.50
CA GLU A 105 -21.13 9.76 8.94
C GLU A 105 -19.72 9.23 9.18
N MET A 106 -18.87 10.10 9.72
CA MET A 106 -17.60 9.71 10.32
C MET A 106 -17.92 8.96 11.60
N THR A 107 -18.20 7.67 11.49
CA THR A 107 -18.27 6.78 12.65
C THR A 107 -16.83 6.52 13.09
N HIS A 108 -16.41 7.24 14.13
CA HIS A 108 -15.18 7.00 14.87
C HIS A 108 -15.39 5.83 15.84
N PRO A 109 -14.62 4.74 15.78
CA PRO A 109 -14.31 3.95 16.96
C PRO A 109 -13.04 4.51 17.60
N GLU A 110 -13.13 4.70 18.90
CA GLU A 110 -12.15 5.36 19.76
C GLU A 110 -11.09 4.36 20.25
N ARG A 111 -9.84 4.85 20.42
CA ARG A 111 -8.77 4.42 21.35
C ARG A 111 -7.67 3.44 20.89
N GLY A 112 -6.51 4.05 20.63
CA GLY A 112 -5.19 3.65 21.12
C GLY A 112 -4.40 4.93 21.27
N TYR A 113 -3.86 5.27 22.45
CA TYR A 113 -3.41 6.63 22.74
C TYR A 113 -1.91 6.85 22.50
N GLU A 114 -1.60 8.05 22.04
CA GLU A 114 -0.30 8.76 21.97
C GLU A 114 0.64 8.59 20.76
N HIS A 115 0.62 7.46 20.02
CA HIS A 115 1.20 7.40 18.65
C HIS A 115 0.15 7.56 17.55
N THR A 116 -1.11 7.29 17.88
CA THR A 116 -2.24 7.16 16.95
C THR A 116 -2.82 8.49 16.49
N HIS A 117 -2.72 9.56 17.29
CA HIS A 117 -3.20 10.89 16.87
C HIS A 117 -2.35 11.45 15.72
N LEU A 118 -1.03 11.28 15.82
CA LEU A 118 -0.09 11.70 14.79
C LEU A 118 -0.26 10.86 13.51
N ASP A 119 -0.58 9.58 13.64
CA ASP A 119 -0.85 8.76 12.47
C ASP A 119 -2.19 9.11 11.81
N HIS A 120 -3.19 9.41 12.63
CA HIS A 120 -4.53 9.76 12.19
C HIS A 120 -4.59 11.08 11.43
N ASP A 121 -3.87 12.13 11.85
CA ASP A 121 -3.83 13.40 11.11
C ASP A 121 -3.26 13.22 9.70
N VAL A 122 -2.18 12.43 9.57
CA VAL A 122 -1.58 12.10 8.27
C VAL A 122 -2.56 11.30 7.44
N GLN A 123 -3.21 10.29 8.04
CA GLN A 123 -4.16 9.46 7.33
C GLN A 123 -5.34 10.30 6.82
N ARG A 124 -5.92 11.18 7.65
CA ARG A 124 -6.97 12.11 7.20
C ARG A 124 -6.51 13.03 6.07
N ALA A 125 -5.28 13.53 6.13
CA ALA A 125 -4.73 14.37 5.07
C ALA A 125 -4.51 13.59 3.76
N LEU A 126 -4.06 12.35 3.84
CA LEU A 126 -3.99 11.42 2.71
C LEU A 126 -5.39 11.12 2.16
N ASP A 127 -6.38 10.99 3.05
CA ASP A 127 -7.75 10.68 2.69
C ASP A 127 -8.44 11.78 1.89
N ALA A 128 -8.04 13.04 2.14
CA ALA A 128 -8.51 14.20 1.38
C ALA A 128 -7.92 14.28 -0.05
N LEU A 129 -6.84 13.55 -0.35
CA LEU A 129 -6.25 13.53 -1.69
C LEU A 129 -7.11 12.72 -2.67
N SER A 130 -7.03 13.08 -3.96
CA SER A 130 -7.52 12.17 -5.00
C SER A 130 -6.77 10.83 -4.91
N PRO A 131 -7.42 9.70 -5.22
CA PRO A 131 -6.80 8.37 -5.12
C PRO A 131 -5.47 8.25 -5.90
N GLU A 132 -5.37 8.92 -7.05
CA GLU A 132 -4.15 8.95 -7.85
C GLU A 132 -3.03 9.78 -7.23
N TYR A 133 -3.37 10.84 -6.51
CA TYR A 133 -2.41 11.69 -5.80
C TYR A 133 -1.92 10.98 -4.54
N ARG A 134 -2.85 10.34 -3.81
CA ARG A 134 -2.57 9.49 -2.65
C ARG A 134 -1.61 8.35 -3.02
N ALA A 135 -1.94 7.57 -4.05
CA ALA A 135 -1.09 6.47 -4.49
C ALA A 135 0.34 6.95 -4.85
N ALA A 136 0.46 8.05 -5.59
CA ALA A 136 1.76 8.57 -5.99
C ALA A 136 2.61 9.05 -4.81
N VAL A 137 2.01 9.75 -3.84
CA VAL A 137 2.75 10.27 -2.67
C VAL A 137 3.06 9.19 -1.64
N VAL A 138 2.17 8.19 -1.45
CA VAL A 138 2.43 7.05 -0.58
C VAL A 138 3.61 6.23 -1.13
N LEU A 139 3.61 5.90 -2.42
CA LEU A 139 4.74 5.16 -3.02
C LEU A 139 6.07 5.94 -2.94
N CYS A 140 6.03 7.26 -3.05
CA CYS A 140 7.23 8.10 -3.02
C CYS A 140 7.73 8.34 -1.59
N ASP A 141 6.88 8.87 -0.72
CA ASP A 141 7.29 9.45 0.57
C ASP A 141 7.21 8.44 1.71
N ILE A 142 6.46 7.34 1.55
CA ILE A 142 6.32 6.27 2.55
C ILE A 142 7.09 5.02 2.11
N GLU A 143 6.88 4.54 0.88
CA GLU A 143 7.57 3.34 0.38
C GLU A 143 8.95 3.64 -0.23
N GLY A 144 9.29 4.92 -0.44
CA GLY A 144 10.63 5.34 -0.86
C GLY A 144 10.98 5.06 -2.33
N LEU A 145 9.99 4.82 -3.19
CA LEU A 145 10.24 4.54 -4.60
C LEU A 145 10.72 5.78 -5.35
N SER A 146 11.65 5.57 -6.29
CA SER A 146 12.04 6.59 -7.26
C SER A 146 10.87 6.93 -8.20
N TYR A 147 10.95 8.09 -8.85
CA TYR A 147 9.89 8.53 -9.77
C TYR A 147 9.77 7.60 -10.98
N GLU A 148 10.88 7.01 -11.41
CA GLU A 148 10.97 6.00 -12.45
C GLU A 148 10.26 4.70 -12.02
N GLU A 149 10.51 4.21 -10.80
CA GLU A 149 9.82 3.03 -10.27
C GLU A 149 8.31 3.28 -10.11
N ILE A 150 7.91 4.46 -9.67
CA ILE A 150 6.49 4.84 -9.58
C ILE A 150 5.85 4.88 -10.98
N ALA A 151 6.55 5.40 -11.99
CA ALA A 151 6.06 5.44 -13.36
C ALA A 151 5.76 4.02 -13.88
N VAL A 152 6.66 3.07 -13.62
CA VAL A 152 6.48 1.65 -13.97
C VAL A 152 5.39 0.99 -13.12
N THR A 153 5.32 1.31 -11.82
CA THR A 153 4.33 0.74 -10.88
C THR A 153 2.91 1.13 -11.26
N LEU A 154 2.69 2.41 -11.58
CA LEU A 154 1.37 2.96 -11.91
C LEU A 154 1.04 2.89 -13.41
N GLY A 155 2.00 2.53 -14.26
CA GLY A 155 1.82 2.50 -15.72
C GLY A 155 1.57 3.89 -16.33
N ILE A 156 2.23 4.93 -15.81
CA ILE A 156 2.04 6.34 -16.24
C ILE A 156 3.36 7.00 -16.62
N LYS A 157 3.29 8.11 -17.37
CA LYS A 157 4.48 8.87 -17.78
C LYS A 157 5.19 9.50 -16.57
N LEU A 158 6.52 9.58 -16.62
CA LEU A 158 7.34 10.22 -15.58
C LEU A 158 6.92 11.68 -15.27
N GLY A 159 6.53 12.44 -16.30
CA GLY A 159 5.99 13.80 -16.11
C GLY A 159 4.66 13.83 -15.34
N THR A 160 3.84 12.79 -15.48
CA THR A 160 2.59 12.62 -14.71
C THR A 160 2.91 12.27 -13.25
N VAL A 161 3.91 11.42 -13.00
CA VAL A 161 4.38 11.12 -11.64
C VAL A 161 4.79 12.41 -10.92
N ARG A 162 5.69 13.19 -11.52
CA ARG A 162 6.18 14.46 -10.95
C ARG A 162 5.04 15.42 -10.62
N SER A 163 4.10 15.61 -11.56
CA SER A 163 2.98 16.53 -11.35
C SER A 163 2.00 16.05 -10.28
N ARG A 164 1.73 14.74 -10.18
CA ARG A 164 0.91 14.15 -9.11
C ARG A 164 1.55 14.33 -7.74
N ILE A 165 2.83 13.97 -7.59
CA ILE A 165 3.57 14.13 -6.32
C ILE A 165 3.61 15.59 -5.89
N HIS A 166 3.91 16.51 -6.82
CA HIS A 166 3.93 17.94 -6.51
C HIS A 166 2.58 18.44 -5.98
N ARG A 167 1.47 18.08 -6.66
CA ARG A 167 0.12 18.45 -6.23
C ARG A 167 -0.25 17.84 -4.89
N ALA A 168 0.04 16.55 -4.70
CA ALA A 168 -0.18 15.84 -3.45
C ALA A 168 0.56 16.52 -2.28
N ARG A 169 1.87 16.75 -2.42
CA ARG A 169 2.68 17.44 -1.40
C ARG A 169 2.21 18.87 -1.11
N THR A 170 1.68 19.57 -2.11
CA THR A 170 1.12 20.92 -1.91
C THR A 170 -0.16 20.87 -1.06
N GLN A 171 -1.06 19.93 -1.34
CA GLN A 171 -2.28 19.73 -0.54
C GLN A 171 -1.95 19.23 0.87
N LEU A 172 -1.01 18.30 1.02
CA LEU A 172 -0.57 17.81 2.34
C LEU A 172 0.06 18.90 3.19
N ARG A 173 0.91 19.78 2.61
CA ARG A 173 1.48 20.93 3.33
C ARG A 173 0.38 21.88 3.84
N ALA A 174 -0.65 22.13 3.04
CA ALA A 174 -1.78 22.96 3.46
C ALA A 174 -2.63 22.29 4.54
N ALA A 175 -2.78 20.96 4.49
CA ALA A 175 -3.57 20.18 5.44
C ALA A 175 -2.84 19.89 6.77
N LEU A 176 -1.50 19.94 6.78
CA LEU A 176 -0.65 19.63 7.93
C LEU A 176 0.29 20.78 8.31
N PRO A 177 -0.22 22.01 8.56
CA PRO A 177 0.64 23.19 8.80
C PRO A 177 1.53 23.02 10.04
N HIS A 178 1.01 22.41 11.10
CA HIS A 178 1.74 22.10 12.34
C HIS A 178 2.89 21.09 12.18
N ARG A 179 3.12 20.58 10.96
CA ARG A 179 4.23 19.68 10.63
C ARG A 179 5.26 20.30 9.71
N ASP A 180 5.13 21.59 9.38
CA ASP A 180 6.16 22.26 8.61
C ASP A 180 7.49 22.25 9.39
N PRO A 181 8.55 21.61 8.87
CA PRO A 181 9.83 21.54 9.57
C PRO A 181 10.47 22.93 9.78
N SER A 182 10.00 23.97 9.07
CA SER A 182 10.42 25.35 9.29
C SER A 182 9.80 26.02 10.54
N GLU A 183 8.79 25.41 11.16
CA GLU A 183 8.07 25.98 12.31
C GLU A 183 8.43 25.36 13.68
N ARG A 184 9.36 24.40 13.79
CA ARG A 184 9.68 23.76 15.09
C ARG A 184 10.61 24.62 15.97
N PRO A 185 10.17 25.14 17.14
CA PRO A 185 11.08 25.51 18.22
C PRO A 185 11.61 24.22 18.87
N GLY A 186 12.90 24.15 19.17
CA GLY A 186 13.62 22.90 19.43
C GLY A 186 13.21 22.05 20.63
N SER A 187 13.85 20.86 20.68
CA SER A 187 14.01 19.91 21.80
C SER A 187 13.10 18.68 21.84
N GLY A 188 13.73 17.49 21.88
CA GLY A 188 13.22 16.30 22.58
C GLY A 188 13.13 15.01 21.78
N ALA A 189 14.26 14.39 21.42
CA ALA A 189 14.29 13.02 20.89
C ALA A 189 14.03 12.00 22.01
N GLY A 190 12.97 11.20 21.87
CA GLY A 190 12.72 9.98 22.64
C GLY A 190 12.61 8.77 21.69
N PRO A 191 12.99 7.56 22.12
CA PRO A 191 13.11 6.39 21.24
C PRO A 191 11.73 5.87 20.82
N VAL A 192 11.60 5.52 19.53
CA VAL A 192 10.38 5.01 18.90
C VAL A 192 10.31 3.49 19.07
N PRO A 193 9.30 2.89 19.73
CA PRO A 193 9.13 1.44 19.79
C PRO A 193 8.35 0.87 18.59
N SER A 194 8.65 -0.38 18.23
CA SER A 194 8.34 -1.08 16.97
C SER A 194 6.96 -1.76 16.89
N VAL A 195 6.52 -2.02 15.64
CA VAL A 195 5.14 -2.30 15.16
C VAL A 195 4.77 -3.80 15.14
N ASP A 196 5.12 -4.58 16.17
CA ASP A 196 5.03 -6.05 16.10
C ASP A 196 3.68 -6.70 16.50
N SER A 197 2.64 -5.96 16.89
CA SER A 197 1.43 -6.59 17.49
C SER A 197 0.27 -6.89 16.54
N ALA A 198 0.26 -6.41 15.29
CA ALA A 198 -0.88 -6.58 14.36
C ALA A 198 -0.69 -7.73 13.35
N VAL A 199 0.48 -8.38 13.34
CA VAL A 199 0.87 -9.39 12.36
C VAL A 199 0.43 -10.81 12.72
N ASP A 200 0.12 -11.08 13.99
CA ASP A 200 -0.21 -12.44 14.45
C ASP A 200 -1.61 -12.90 14.03
N GLU A 201 -2.57 -12.00 13.80
CA GLU A 201 -3.97 -12.40 13.54
C GLU A 201 -4.22 -12.77 12.06
N LEU A 202 -3.52 -12.11 11.12
CA LEU A 202 -3.60 -12.42 9.67
C LEU A 202 -2.81 -13.67 9.29
N ALA A 203 -1.72 -13.99 10.01
CA ALA A 203 -0.95 -15.22 9.80
C ALA A 203 -1.76 -16.47 10.15
N VAL A 204 -2.65 -16.38 11.16
CA VAL A 204 -3.52 -17.48 11.60
C VAL A 204 -4.64 -17.76 10.60
N LEU A 205 -5.18 -16.73 9.94
CA LEU A 205 -6.22 -16.92 8.91
C LEU A 205 -5.68 -17.56 7.63
N ALA A 206 -4.45 -17.22 7.21
CA ALA A 206 -3.86 -17.77 5.99
C ALA A 206 -3.47 -19.26 6.10
N ALA A 207 -3.20 -19.75 7.32
CA ALA A 207 -2.79 -21.14 7.56
C ALA A 207 -3.93 -22.17 7.43
N HIS A 208 -5.20 -21.73 7.42
CA HIS A 208 -6.37 -22.63 7.46
C HIS A 208 -7.04 -22.84 6.09
N THR A 209 -6.45 -22.39 4.97
CA THR A 209 -7.05 -22.53 3.63
C THR A 209 -6.04 -23.03 2.57
N ALA A 210 -5.15 -23.94 2.95
CA ALA A 210 -4.39 -24.73 1.98
C ALA A 210 -5.09 -26.09 1.77
N PRO A 211 -5.66 -26.40 0.59
CA PRO A 211 -6.09 -27.76 0.29
C PRO A 211 -4.83 -28.62 0.09
N GLY A 212 -4.76 -29.75 0.80
CA GLY A 212 -3.71 -30.74 0.66
C GLY A 212 -3.51 -31.13 -0.80
N GLY A 213 -2.24 -31.05 -1.25
CA GLY A 213 -1.85 -31.42 -2.59
C GLY A 213 -2.01 -32.93 -2.85
N PRO A 214 -2.17 -33.34 -4.13
CA PRO A 214 -2.00 -34.73 -4.54
C PRO A 214 -0.53 -35.16 -4.56
#